data_AF-K2F258-F1
#
_entry.id   AF-K2F258-F1
#
_cell.length_a   1.000
_cell.length_b   1.000
_cell.length_c   1.000
_cell.angle_alpha   90.00
_cell.angle_beta   90.00
_cell.angle_gamma   90.00
#
_symmetry.space_group_name_H-M   'P 1'
#
loop_
_entity.id
_entity.type
_entity.pdbx_description
1 polymer ?
#
loop_
_entity_poly.entity_id
_entity_poly.type
_entity_poly.pdbx_seq_one_letter_code
_entity_poly.pdbx_strand_id
1 'polypeptide(L)'
;LMIEPFSELPARLGWRKNFTQIIFDPDQPYVEFSLTPEFPWCSEKLAERGIVWSLRDLLASVCCPGAYQIVTCKCGYAPDAYLEERICVSHPDSGSVVWEIDTKGLAPALDDALEVIEGFIRLRFVRDEYEADIRAMLCEVQETARTQVSLAQMASAHGIEYLQAEYPECLSLPAEVFEPGERGCDLEDFVTMDCDGPCGRVALLRAGTLLEISLFDDELVCLNGKVDRGWIGRWFTRWSALAAYRAWVCHFSRPFGLGFDVRYVRLDIEEAGQNSFVLLPEKSLAACHTAGEHLAAVLQAQFDEGDTAPGVTVRYVRCIPPMAGKENLA
;
A
#
# COMPACT_ATOMS: atom_id res chain seq x y z
N LEU A 1 5.51 -15.44 -15.88
CA LEU A 1 5.45 -14.15 -15.16
C LEU A 1 6.39 -13.21 -15.90
N MET A 2 5.91 -12.02 -16.31
CA MET A 2 6.81 -11.02 -16.87
C MET A 2 7.79 -10.57 -15.79
N ILE A 3 9.08 -10.58 -16.11
CA ILE A 3 10.15 -10.22 -15.18
C ILE A 3 10.61 -8.77 -15.43
N GLU A 4 10.37 -8.26 -16.63
CA GLU A 4 10.72 -6.91 -17.04
C GLU A 4 9.53 -5.96 -16.86
N PRO A 5 9.77 -4.70 -16.49
CA PRO A 5 8.72 -3.70 -16.41
C PRO A 5 8.18 -3.39 -17.82
N PHE A 6 6.89 -3.10 -17.92
CA PHE A 6 6.30 -2.54 -19.13
C PHE A 6 6.96 -1.20 -19.51
N SER A 7 7.24 -0.38 -18.50
CA SER A 7 7.88 0.93 -18.65
C SER A 7 8.80 1.19 -17.47
N GLU A 8 9.98 1.73 -17.74
CA GLU A 8 10.95 2.16 -16.73
C GLU A 8 11.31 3.63 -16.96
N LEU A 9 11.06 4.49 -15.97
CA LEU A 9 11.20 5.94 -16.12
C LEU A 9 11.91 6.56 -14.91
N PRO A 10 12.72 7.62 -15.11
CA PRO A 10 13.08 8.50 -14.01
C PRO A 10 11.82 9.22 -13.51
N ALA A 11 11.76 9.48 -12.21
CA ALA A 11 10.59 10.07 -11.57
C ALA A 11 10.95 11.12 -10.52
N ARG A 12 9.99 12.01 -10.27
CA ARG A 12 9.93 13.00 -9.20
C ARG A 12 8.58 12.90 -8.54
N LEU A 13 8.49 13.27 -7.27
CA LEU A 13 7.21 13.38 -6.60
C LEU A 13 6.65 14.77 -6.85
N GLY A 14 5.53 14.84 -7.54
CA GLY A 14 4.73 16.05 -7.67
C GLY A 14 3.44 15.93 -6.87
N TRP A 15 2.81 17.06 -6.60
CA TRP A 15 1.50 17.09 -5.96
C TRP A 15 0.77 18.40 -6.23
N ARG A 16 -0.55 18.34 -6.09
CA ARG A 16 -1.42 19.51 -6.03
C ARG A 16 -2.18 19.52 -4.72
N LYS A 17 -2.05 20.60 -3.96
CA LYS A 17 -2.89 20.83 -2.79
C LYS A 17 -4.32 21.16 -3.22
N ASN A 18 -5.29 20.50 -2.61
CA ASN A 18 -6.71 20.74 -2.84
C ASN A 18 -7.42 20.96 -1.50
N PHE A 19 -8.22 22.00 -1.41
CA PHE A 19 -9.20 22.17 -0.33
C PHE A 19 -10.47 21.42 -0.74
N THR A 20 -10.86 20.43 0.04
CA THR A 20 -11.81 19.40 -0.39
C THR A 20 -13.21 19.68 0.10
N GLN A 21 -13.36 19.92 1.40
CA GLN A 21 -14.65 20.14 2.04
C GLN A 21 -14.56 21.18 3.15
N ILE A 22 -15.61 21.98 3.30
CA ILE A 22 -15.82 22.86 4.45
C ILE A 22 -16.73 22.13 5.44
N ILE A 23 -16.27 22.02 6.68
CA ILE A 23 -17.03 21.44 7.79
C ILE A 23 -17.62 22.58 8.61
N PHE A 24 -18.93 22.53 8.82
CA PHE A 24 -19.68 23.51 9.60
C PHE A 24 -19.84 22.99 11.03
N ASP A 25 -18.76 23.07 11.81
CA ASP A 25 -18.79 22.78 13.23
C ASP A 25 -19.56 23.87 14.00
N PRO A 26 -20.33 23.52 15.06
CA PRO A 26 -21.06 24.50 15.86
C PRO A 26 -20.19 25.61 16.48
N ASP A 27 -18.92 25.33 16.78
CA ASP A 27 -18.02 26.31 17.41
C ASP A 27 -17.40 27.24 16.35
N GLN A 28 -16.85 26.67 15.27
CA GLN A 28 -16.28 27.42 14.15
C GLN A 28 -16.15 26.55 12.89
N PRO A 29 -16.59 27.02 11.71
CA PRO A 29 -16.33 26.29 10.47
C PRO A 29 -14.82 26.15 10.19
N TYR A 30 -14.42 25.06 9.56
CA TYR A 30 -13.04 24.81 9.12
C TYR A 30 -13.02 24.14 7.75
N VAL A 31 -11.85 24.09 7.12
CA VAL A 31 -11.66 23.45 5.81
C VAL A 31 -10.73 22.25 5.90
N GLU A 32 -11.08 21.20 5.18
CA GLU A 32 -10.25 20.01 4.99
C GLU A 32 -9.42 20.16 3.71
N PHE A 33 -8.23 19.57 3.70
CA PHE A 33 -7.35 19.61 2.53
C PHE A 33 -6.59 18.31 2.32
N SER A 34 -6.15 18.10 1.09
CA SER A 34 -5.41 16.91 0.66
C SER A 34 -4.32 17.26 -0.35
N LEU A 35 -3.39 16.33 -0.57
CA LEU A 35 -2.41 16.41 -1.67
C LEU A 35 -2.76 15.36 -2.73
N THR A 36 -3.14 15.80 -3.93
CA THR A 36 -3.36 14.91 -5.07
C THR A 36 -2.02 14.56 -5.73
N PRO A 37 -1.75 13.28 -6.02
CA PRO A 37 -0.51 12.84 -6.63
C PRO A 37 -0.26 13.39 -8.03
N GLU A 38 1.01 13.70 -8.34
CA GLU A 38 1.50 13.89 -9.71
C GLU A 38 2.80 13.08 -9.89
N PHE A 39 2.82 12.12 -10.80
CA PHE A 39 3.99 11.29 -11.12
C PHE A 39 3.83 10.65 -12.51
N PRO A 40 4.90 10.11 -13.15
CA PRO A 40 4.77 9.49 -14.47
C PRO A 40 3.73 8.36 -14.49
N TRP A 41 2.86 8.37 -15.49
CA TRP A 41 1.71 7.45 -15.63
C TRP A 41 0.58 7.60 -14.59
N CYS A 42 0.58 8.65 -13.77
CA CYS A 42 -0.58 8.92 -12.91
C CYS A 42 -1.79 9.39 -13.73
N SER A 43 -2.99 9.04 -13.31
CA SER A 43 -4.21 9.54 -13.95
C SER A 43 -4.34 11.06 -13.80
N GLU A 44 -4.93 11.76 -14.78
CA GLU A 44 -5.33 13.17 -14.60
C GLU A 44 -6.60 13.31 -13.72
N LYS A 45 -7.31 12.20 -13.48
CA LYS A 45 -8.62 12.17 -12.79
C LYS A 45 -8.53 11.86 -11.30
N LEU A 46 -7.33 11.90 -10.70
CA LEU A 46 -7.12 11.46 -9.32
C LEU A 46 -7.95 12.26 -8.30
N ALA A 47 -8.01 13.58 -8.44
CA ALA A 47 -8.77 14.43 -7.53
C ALA A 47 -10.28 14.11 -7.57
N GLU A 48 -10.84 13.88 -8.76
CA GLU A 48 -12.23 13.48 -8.97
C GLU A 48 -12.53 12.10 -8.38
N ARG A 49 -11.56 11.17 -8.48
CA ARG A 49 -11.62 9.82 -7.91
C ARG A 49 -11.35 9.80 -6.39
N GLY A 50 -11.07 10.95 -5.77
CA GLY A 50 -10.75 11.03 -4.35
C GLY A 50 -9.43 10.33 -3.98
N ILE A 51 -8.50 10.20 -4.92
CA ILE A 51 -7.19 9.58 -4.71
C ILE A 51 -6.17 10.65 -4.32
N VAL A 52 -5.48 10.41 -3.22
CA VAL A 52 -4.58 11.34 -2.55
C VAL A 52 -3.27 10.63 -2.16
N TRP A 53 -2.23 11.40 -1.85
CA TRP A 53 -1.03 10.87 -1.21
C TRP A 53 -1.32 10.46 0.24
N SER A 54 -0.84 9.29 0.66
CA SER A 54 -0.61 8.99 2.08
C SER A 54 0.78 9.53 2.46
N LEU A 55 0.82 10.72 3.06
CA LEU A 55 2.08 11.34 3.50
C LEU A 55 2.81 10.47 4.53
N ARG A 56 2.07 9.75 5.37
CA ARG A 56 2.61 8.85 6.39
C ARG A 56 3.36 7.67 5.74
N ASP A 57 2.76 7.03 4.75
CA ASP A 57 3.41 5.94 4.02
C ASP A 57 4.57 6.43 3.15
N LEU A 58 4.48 7.64 2.57
CA LEU A 58 5.62 8.28 1.91
C LEU A 58 6.80 8.46 2.87
N LEU A 59 6.58 9.08 4.04
CA LEU A 59 7.61 9.24 5.07
C LEU A 59 8.21 7.90 5.51
N ALA A 60 7.37 6.88 5.72
CA ALA A 60 7.83 5.55 6.09
C ALA A 60 8.70 4.90 5.00
N SER A 61 8.31 5.08 3.74
CA SER A 61 9.00 4.49 2.57
C SER A 61 10.36 5.12 2.26
N VAL A 62 10.63 6.32 2.75
CA VAL A 62 11.98 6.91 2.73
C VAL A 62 12.91 6.12 3.65
N CYS A 63 12.43 5.80 4.85
CA CYS A 63 13.27 5.23 5.90
C CYS A 63 13.45 3.73 5.71
N CYS A 64 12.45 3.02 5.17
CA CYS A 64 12.45 1.57 5.08
C CYS A 64 11.95 1.11 3.69
N PRO A 65 12.55 0.11 3.04
CA PRO A 65 11.97 -0.54 1.88
C PRO A 65 10.80 -1.45 2.29
N GLY A 66 9.86 -1.74 1.39
CA GLY A 66 8.67 -2.55 1.69
C GLY A 66 7.52 -2.23 0.74
N ALA A 67 6.32 -2.73 1.04
CA ALA A 67 5.11 -2.42 0.26
C ALA A 67 4.19 -1.45 0.99
N TYR A 68 3.88 -0.33 0.37
CA TYR A 68 3.18 0.81 0.98
C TYR A 68 1.92 1.21 0.22
N GLN A 69 0.93 1.71 0.94
CA GLN A 69 -0.31 2.30 0.41
C GLN A 69 -0.11 3.80 0.11
N ILE A 70 0.99 4.13 -0.57
CA ILE A 70 1.42 5.51 -0.84
C ILE A 70 0.34 6.33 -1.57
N VAL A 71 -0.40 5.70 -2.48
CA VAL A 71 -1.64 6.26 -3.05
C VAL A 71 -2.83 5.62 -2.37
N THR A 72 -3.76 6.44 -1.88
CA THR A 72 -4.93 5.97 -1.13
C THR A 72 -6.16 6.84 -1.40
N CYS A 73 -7.31 6.43 -0.87
CA CYS A 73 -8.54 7.22 -0.91
C CYS A 73 -8.50 8.32 0.17
N LYS A 74 -9.22 9.42 -0.02
CA LYS A 74 -9.39 10.51 0.98
C LYS A 74 -9.83 10.00 2.36
N CYS A 75 -10.62 8.93 2.42
CA CYS A 75 -11.02 8.30 3.69
C CYS A 75 -9.90 7.49 4.37
N GLY A 76 -8.72 7.36 3.76
CA GLY A 76 -7.60 6.55 4.23
C GLY A 76 -7.71 5.06 3.91
N TYR A 77 -8.84 4.59 3.39
CA TYR A 77 -9.05 3.19 3.01
C TYR A 77 -8.98 3.01 1.50
N ALA A 78 -7.80 2.64 1.00
CA ALA A 78 -7.51 2.49 -0.43
C ALA A 78 -8.51 1.60 -1.22
N PRO A 79 -9.05 0.50 -0.67
CA PRO A 79 -10.06 -0.29 -1.38
C PRO A 79 -11.36 0.46 -1.71
N ASP A 80 -11.72 1.54 -1.00
CA ASP A 80 -12.88 2.38 -1.35
C ASP A 80 -12.68 3.11 -2.69
N ALA A 81 -11.42 3.30 -3.11
CA ALA A 81 -11.04 3.81 -4.42
C ALA A 81 -10.63 2.69 -5.41
N TYR A 82 -10.93 1.42 -5.09
CA TYR A 82 -10.54 0.24 -5.87
C TYR A 82 -9.02 0.10 -6.06
N LEU A 83 -8.23 0.61 -5.13
CA LEU A 83 -6.79 0.43 -5.09
C LEU A 83 -6.49 -0.85 -4.30
N GLU A 84 -6.34 -1.95 -5.02
CA GLU A 84 -6.27 -3.30 -4.46
C GLU A 84 -4.85 -3.71 -4.04
N GLU A 85 -3.83 -3.04 -4.59
CA GLU A 85 -2.42 -3.38 -4.35
C GLU A 85 -1.64 -2.23 -3.73
N ARG A 86 -0.44 -2.56 -3.26
CA ARG A 86 0.54 -1.62 -2.72
C ARG A 86 1.67 -1.36 -3.70
N ILE A 87 2.28 -0.19 -3.56
CA ILE A 87 3.50 0.14 -4.28
C ILE A 87 4.67 -0.56 -3.58
N CYS A 88 5.40 -1.38 -4.33
CA CYS A 88 6.62 -2.03 -3.84
C CYS A 88 7.77 -1.00 -3.92
N VAL A 89 8.35 -0.65 -2.77
CA VAL A 89 9.42 0.32 -2.61
C VAL A 89 10.70 -0.38 -2.20
N SER A 90 11.80 -0.03 -2.86
CA SER A 90 13.12 -0.64 -2.66
C SER A 90 14.21 0.41 -2.72
N HIS A 91 15.29 0.17 -1.97
CA HIS A 91 16.48 1.04 -1.91
C HIS A 91 17.70 0.24 -2.40
N PRO A 92 17.88 0.06 -3.73
CA PRO A 92 18.91 -0.83 -4.29
C PRO A 92 20.34 -0.40 -3.92
N ASP A 93 20.55 0.89 -3.71
CA ASP A 93 21.83 1.49 -3.31
C ASP A 93 21.60 2.72 -2.42
N SER A 94 22.67 3.43 -2.05
CA SER A 94 22.59 4.63 -1.21
C SER A 94 21.93 5.84 -1.89
N GLY A 95 21.95 5.89 -3.23
CA GLY A 95 21.60 7.08 -4.02
C GLY A 95 20.26 7.00 -4.73
N SER A 96 19.54 5.89 -4.64
CA SER A 96 18.27 5.71 -5.36
C SER A 96 17.16 5.05 -4.54
N VAL A 97 15.93 5.37 -4.95
CA VAL A 97 14.69 4.72 -4.49
C VAL A 97 13.96 4.25 -5.74
N VAL A 98 13.39 3.05 -5.71
CA VAL A 98 12.64 2.49 -6.83
C VAL A 98 11.26 2.08 -6.38
N TRP A 99 10.26 2.49 -7.15
CA TRP A 99 8.88 2.03 -7.02
C TRP A 99 8.56 1.05 -8.14
N GLU A 100 7.92 -0.06 -7.79
CA GLU A 100 7.31 -0.98 -8.74
C GLU A 100 5.81 -1.03 -8.47
N ILE A 101 5.02 -0.69 -9.50
CA ILE A 101 3.59 -0.41 -9.39
C ILE A 101 2.85 -1.42 -10.28
N ASP A 102 2.00 -2.24 -9.66
CA ASP A 102 1.17 -3.21 -10.38
C ASP A 102 0.09 -2.50 -11.21
N THR A 103 0.09 -2.69 -12.52
CA THR A 103 -0.79 -1.92 -13.43
C THR A 103 -2.26 -2.23 -13.21
N LYS A 104 -2.59 -3.47 -12.83
CA LYS A 104 -3.98 -3.88 -12.56
C LYS A 104 -4.44 -3.46 -11.17
N GLY A 105 -3.66 -3.79 -10.14
CA GLY A 105 -4.04 -3.52 -8.75
C GLY A 105 -4.10 -2.05 -8.38
N LEU A 106 -3.47 -1.18 -9.18
CA LEU A 106 -3.50 0.28 -9.02
C LEU A 106 -4.10 1.00 -10.23
N ALA A 107 -4.84 0.30 -11.10
CA ALA A 107 -5.43 0.87 -12.31
C ALA A 107 -6.19 2.20 -12.07
N PRO A 108 -6.99 2.37 -10.99
CA PRO A 108 -7.68 3.65 -10.73
C PRO A 108 -6.75 4.84 -10.48
N ALA A 109 -5.51 4.60 -10.07
CA ALA A 109 -4.51 5.65 -9.87
C ALA A 109 -3.67 5.95 -11.14
N LEU A 110 -3.81 5.13 -12.19
CA LEU A 110 -2.96 5.17 -13.37
C LEU A 110 -3.68 5.74 -14.59
N ASP A 111 -2.88 6.15 -15.58
CA ASP A 111 -3.35 6.58 -16.89
C ASP A 111 -4.20 5.46 -17.54
N ASP A 112 -5.33 5.86 -18.14
CA ASP A 112 -6.29 4.93 -18.76
C ASP A 112 -5.62 4.10 -19.90
N ALA A 113 -4.51 4.58 -20.50
CA ALA A 113 -3.72 3.83 -21.48
C ALA A 113 -3.07 2.55 -20.93
N LEU A 114 -2.91 2.43 -19.61
CA LEU A 114 -2.34 1.25 -18.95
C LEU A 114 -3.37 0.17 -18.62
N GLU A 115 -4.67 0.41 -18.81
CA GLU A 115 -5.76 -0.50 -18.39
C GLU A 115 -5.63 -1.91 -18.99
N VAL A 116 -5.16 -2.02 -20.24
CA VAL A 116 -5.00 -3.30 -20.95
C VAL A 116 -3.65 -3.97 -20.71
N ILE A 117 -2.75 -3.31 -19.98
CA ILE A 117 -1.39 -3.80 -19.74
C ILE A 117 -1.40 -4.68 -18.49
N GLU A 118 -0.99 -5.93 -18.63
CA GLU A 118 -0.65 -6.77 -17.49
C GLU A 118 0.81 -6.53 -17.09
N GLY A 119 1.13 -6.53 -15.80
CA GLY A 119 2.51 -6.40 -15.31
C GLY A 119 2.70 -5.19 -14.42
N PHE A 120 3.80 -4.48 -14.61
CA PHE A 120 4.16 -3.35 -13.75
C PHE A 120 4.93 -2.27 -14.47
N ILE A 121 4.86 -1.06 -13.91
CA ILE A 121 5.76 0.04 -14.25
C ILE A 121 6.81 0.20 -13.16
N ARG A 122 8.00 0.65 -13.54
CA ARG A 122 9.09 0.95 -12.62
C ARG A 122 9.43 2.43 -12.67
N LEU A 123 9.36 3.10 -11.52
CA LEU A 123 9.78 4.49 -11.36
C LEU A 123 11.09 4.52 -10.56
N ARG A 124 12.08 5.25 -11.07
CA ARG A 124 13.38 5.44 -10.42
C ARG A 124 13.54 6.87 -9.94
N PHE A 125 13.83 7.04 -8.67
CA PHE A 125 14.04 8.33 -8.05
C PHE A 125 15.50 8.48 -7.62
N VAL A 126 16.06 9.66 -7.83
CA VAL A 126 17.27 10.09 -7.12
C VAL A 126 16.88 10.30 -5.66
N ARG A 127 17.62 9.68 -4.74
CA ARG A 127 17.20 9.63 -3.33
C ARG A 127 17.11 11.02 -2.70
N ASP A 128 18.14 11.86 -2.85
CA ASP A 128 18.15 13.19 -2.25
C ASP A 128 16.96 14.03 -2.71
N GLU A 129 16.56 13.86 -3.97
CA GLU A 129 15.41 14.52 -4.57
C GLU A 129 14.08 13.99 -4.02
N TYR A 130 13.95 12.66 -3.92
CA TYR A 130 12.81 11.99 -3.33
C TYR A 130 12.57 12.43 -1.88
N GLU A 131 13.63 12.48 -1.08
CA GLU A 131 13.57 12.94 0.30
C GLU A 131 13.23 14.43 0.41
N ALA A 132 13.81 15.26 -0.47
CA ALA A 132 13.52 16.67 -0.50
C ALA A 132 12.06 16.95 -0.87
N ASP A 133 11.49 16.22 -1.84
CA ASP A 133 10.09 16.34 -2.23
C ASP A 133 9.15 15.97 -1.08
N ILE A 134 9.45 14.91 -0.33
CA ILE A 134 8.63 14.51 0.84
C ILE A 134 8.72 15.53 1.97
N ARG A 135 9.92 16.09 2.23
CA ARG A 135 10.07 17.19 3.19
C ARG A 135 9.30 18.42 2.75
N ALA A 136 9.31 18.75 1.45
CA ALA A 136 8.55 19.88 0.91
C ALA A 136 7.03 19.66 1.06
N MET A 137 6.52 18.44 0.82
CA MET A 137 5.13 18.09 1.11
C MET A 137 4.79 18.28 2.60
N LEU A 138 5.64 17.79 3.50
CA LEU A 138 5.42 17.95 4.94
C LEU A 138 5.41 19.43 5.33
N CYS A 139 6.38 20.23 4.87
CA CYS A 139 6.42 21.67 5.10
C CYS A 139 5.15 22.37 4.61
N GLU A 140 4.64 22.03 3.42
CA GLU A 140 3.42 22.63 2.90
C GLU A 140 2.19 22.26 3.74
N VAL A 141 2.09 21.01 4.21
CA VAL A 141 1.02 20.57 5.13
C VAL A 141 1.09 21.37 6.44
N GLN A 142 2.28 21.52 7.02
CA GLN A 142 2.47 22.29 8.25
C GLN A 142 2.16 23.78 8.08
N GLU A 143 2.56 24.39 6.96
CA GLU A 143 2.27 25.79 6.66
C GLU A 143 0.76 25.99 6.48
N THR A 144 0.10 25.07 5.78
CA THR A 144 -1.35 25.12 5.56
C THR A 144 -2.10 25.03 6.89
N ALA A 145 -1.69 24.14 7.81
CA ALA A 145 -2.29 24.03 9.14
C ALA A 145 -2.12 25.29 10.02
N ARG A 146 -1.05 26.07 9.80
CA ARG A 146 -0.71 27.27 10.60
C ARG A 146 -1.28 28.56 10.02
N THR A 147 -1.83 28.51 8.80
CA THR A 147 -2.30 29.70 8.08
C THR A 147 -3.79 29.63 7.81
N GLN A 148 -4.43 30.80 7.81
CA GLN A 148 -5.83 30.91 7.43
C GLN A 148 -5.95 30.76 5.90
N VAL A 149 -6.92 29.97 5.45
CA VAL A 149 -7.21 29.72 4.04
C VAL A 149 -8.26 30.72 3.56
N SER A 150 -7.92 31.52 2.56
CA SER A 150 -8.85 32.51 1.99
C SER A 150 -9.95 31.87 1.13
N LEU A 151 -11.10 32.54 1.00
CA LEU A 151 -12.19 32.10 0.11
C LEU A 151 -11.73 31.82 -1.33
N ALA A 152 -10.78 32.61 -1.85
CA ALA A 152 -10.24 32.43 -3.19
C ALA A 152 -9.47 31.10 -3.34
N GLN A 153 -8.76 30.67 -2.29
CA GLN A 153 -8.02 29.41 -2.29
C GLN A 153 -8.95 28.20 -2.20
N MET A 154 -10.03 28.30 -1.42
CA MET A 154 -11.04 27.24 -1.27
C MET A 154 -12.22 27.35 -2.25
N ALA A 155 -12.06 28.05 -3.37
CA ALA A 155 -13.13 28.29 -4.34
C ALA A 155 -13.73 26.99 -4.93
N SER A 156 -12.97 25.89 -4.91
CA SER A 156 -13.42 24.56 -5.37
C SER A 156 -13.87 23.63 -4.23
N ALA A 157 -13.81 24.07 -2.97
CA ALA A 157 -14.16 23.23 -1.83
C ALA A 157 -15.67 23.00 -1.76
N HIS A 158 -16.08 21.79 -1.42
CA HIS A 158 -17.48 21.49 -1.17
C HIS A 158 -18.00 22.31 0.03
N GLY A 159 -19.14 22.97 -0.12
CA GLY A 159 -19.72 23.84 0.91
C GLY A 159 -19.38 25.32 0.81
N ILE A 160 -18.54 25.75 -0.14
CA ILE A 160 -18.15 27.16 -0.31
C ILE A 160 -19.35 28.09 -0.57
N GLU A 161 -20.31 27.65 -1.37
CA GLU A 161 -21.52 28.43 -1.68
C GLU A 161 -22.37 28.65 -0.41
N TYR A 162 -22.47 27.63 0.44
CA TYR A 162 -23.20 27.70 1.71
C TYR A 162 -22.47 28.61 2.71
N LEU A 163 -21.13 28.52 2.80
CA LEU A 163 -20.33 29.43 3.62
C LEU A 163 -20.57 30.89 3.21
N GLN A 164 -20.55 31.20 1.92
CA GLN A 164 -20.75 32.56 1.41
C GLN A 164 -22.17 33.10 1.69
N ALA A 165 -23.18 32.22 1.68
CA ALA A 165 -24.57 32.60 1.92
C ALA A 165 -24.87 32.82 3.41
N GLU A 166 -24.45 31.90 4.27
CA GLU A 166 -24.84 31.89 5.69
C GLU A 166 -23.81 32.56 6.61
N TYR A 167 -22.55 32.67 6.16
CA TYR A 167 -21.44 33.29 6.90
C TYR A 167 -20.73 34.37 6.06
N PRO A 168 -21.44 35.42 5.58
CA PRO A 168 -20.90 36.38 4.60
C PRO A 168 -19.70 37.20 5.09
N GLU A 169 -19.52 37.33 6.42
CA GLU A 169 -18.37 38.00 7.03
C GLU A 169 -17.12 37.09 7.12
N CYS A 170 -17.27 35.79 6.84
CA CYS A 170 -16.20 34.82 6.91
C CYS A 170 -15.35 34.84 5.62
N LEU A 171 -14.22 35.55 5.66
CA LEU A 171 -13.31 35.71 4.52
C LEU A 171 -12.20 34.64 4.44
N SER A 172 -12.00 33.91 5.53
CA SER A 172 -11.02 32.84 5.64
C SER A 172 -11.39 31.83 6.71
N LEU A 173 -10.92 30.59 6.55
CA LEU A 173 -11.11 29.49 7.49
C LEU A 173 -9.78 28.89 7.93
N PRO A 174 -9.66 28.34 9.15
CA PRO A 174 -8.55 27.47 9.50
C PRO A 174 -8.62 26.17 8.69
N ALA A 175 -7.45 25.60 8.36
CA ALA A 175 -7.35 24.25 7.83
C ALA A 175 -7.04 23.28 8.97
N GLU A 176 -8.01 22.46 9.37
CA GLU A 176 -7.92 21.64 10.59
C GLU A 176 -7.84 20.14 10.33
N VAL A 177 -8.11 19.69 9.10
CA VAL A 177 -8.04 18.27 8.75
C VAL A 177 -7.22 18.09 7.48
N PHE A 178 -6.23 17.22 7.56
CA PHE A 178 -5.45 16.75 6.42
C PHE A 178 -5.90 15.34 6.03
N GLU A 179 -6.38 15.19 4.80
CA GLU A 179 -6.78 13.91 4.25
C GLU A 179 -5.60 13.20 3.57
N PRO A 180 -5.41 11.89 3.80
CA PRO A 180 -6.28 11.02 4.59
C PRO A 180 -6.03 11.14 6.11
N GLY A 181 -7.11 11.25 6.88
CA GLY A 181 -7.07 11.19 8.35
C GLY A 181 -7.09 9.75 8.85
N GLU A 182 -6.16 8.90 8.38
CA GLU A 182 -6.06 7.47 8.70
C GLU A 182 -6.18 7.13 10.20
N ARG A 183 -5.79 8.05 11.09
CA ARG A 183 -5.83 7.88 12.55
C ARG A 183 -6.65 8.93 13.31
N GLY A 184 -7.28 9.85 12.59
CA GLY A 184 -8.07 10.95 13.18
C GLY A 184 -7.26 12.06 13.88
N CYS A 185 -5.91 11.98 13.88
CA CYS A 185 -5.02 13.03 14.41
C CYS A 185 -3.75 13.23 13.56
N ASP A 186 -3.83 12.92 12.26
CA ASP A 186 -2.63 12.93 11.39
C ASP A 186 -2.07 14.34 11.22
N LEU A 187 -2.91 15.38 11.20
CA LEU A 187 -2.46 16.75 11.04
C LEU A 187 -1.65 17.24 12.24
N GLU A 188 -2.09 16.95 13.47
CA GLU A 188 -1.37 17.32 14.69
C GLU A 188 -0.01 16.64 14.76
N ASP A 189 0.05 15.37 14.39
CA ASP A 189 1.31 14.62 14.26
C ASP A 189 2.24 15.30 13.24
N PHE A 190 1.73 15.65 12.06
CA PHE A 190 2.55 16.30 11.02
C PHE A 190 3.02 17.69 11.43
N VAL A 191 2.19 18.48 12.12
CA VAL A 191 2.53 19.84 12.59
C VAL A 191 3.66 19.83 13.62
N THR A 192 3.79 18.75 14.39
CA THR A 192 4.83 18.60 15.42
C THR A 192 6.09 17.89 14.92
N MET A 193 6.04 17.29 13.72
CA MET A 193 7.16 16.59 13.13
C MET A 193 8.29 17.54 12.69
N ASP A 194 9.54 17.14 12.91
CA ASP A 194 10.71 17.87 12.41
C ASP A 194 10.90 17.59 10.92
N CYS A 195 10.69 18.62 10.07
CA CYS A 195 10.84 18.50 8.62
C CYS A 195 12.29 18.25 8.19
N ASP A 196 13.27 18.74 8.94
CA ASP A 196 14.69 18.63 8.60
C ASP A 196 15.37 17.46 9.32
N GLY A 197 14.60 16.71 10.11
CA GLY A 197 15.08 15.57 10.87
C GLY A 197 15.71 14.51 9.95
N PRO A 198 16.84 13.90 10.33
CA PRO A 198 17.43 12.83 9.54
C PRO A 198 16.50 11.61 9.53
N CYS A 199 16.03 11.20 8.34
CA CYS A 199 15.43 9.89 8.16
C CYS A 199 16.55 8.86 8.01
N GLY A 200 16.94 8.25 9.12
CA GLY A 200 17.89 7.15 9.12
C GLY A 200 17.30 5.95 8.37
N ARG A 201 18.09 5.32 7.50
CA ARG A 201 17.71 4.04 6.88
C ARG A 201 17.51 2.99 7.96
N VAL A 202 16.40 2.27 7.85
CA VAL A 202 16.05 1.15 8.71
C VAL A 202 15.91 -0.08 7.83
N ALA A 203 16.63 -1.14 8.19
CA ALA A 203 16.43 -2.43 7.55
C ALA A 203 15.01 -2.94 7.80
N LEU A 204 14.42 -3.55 6.78
CA LEU A 204 13.06 -4.09 6.81
C LEU A 204 12.84 -5.10 7.94
N LEU A 205 13.85 -5.90 8.20
CA LEU A 205 13.91 -6.87 9.29
C LEU A 205 15.28 -6.78 9.96
N ARG A 206 15.31 -7.09 11.26
CA ARG A 206 16.56 -7.10 12.03
C ARG A 206 17.46 -8.22 11.56
N ALA A 207 18.77 -7.98 11.57
CA ALA A 207 19.76 -9.00 11.25
C ALA A 207 19.63 -10.26 12.12
N GLY A 208 19.85 -11.42 11.51
CA GLY A 208 19.68 -12.73 12.16
C GLY A 208 18.22 -13.21 12.27
N THR A 209 17.26 -12.49 11.69
CA THR A 209 15.88 -12.96 11.61
C THR A 209 15.77 -14.15 10.65
N LEU A 210 15.10 -15.21 11.10
CA LEU A 210 14.62 -16.29 10.25
C LEU A 210 13.15 -16.03 9.91
N LEU A 211 12.85 -15.84 8.63
CA LEU A 211 11.49 -15.75 8.10
C LEU A 211 11.10 -17.10 7.50
N GLU A 212 10.02 -17.68 8.01
CA GLU A 212 9.51 -18.98 7.57
C GLU A 212 8.16 -18.80 6.90
N ILE A 213 7.99 -19.37 5.72
CA ILE A 213 6.76 -19.31 4.93
C ILE A 213 6.16 -20.71 4.84
N SER A 214 4.88 -20.84 5.15
CA SER A 214 4.14 -22.10 5.07
C SER A 214 2.64 -21.85 5.11
N LEU A 215 1.85 -22.92 5.20
CA LEU A 215 0.44 -22.87 5.59
C LEU A 215 0.37 -23.28 7.07
N PHE A 216 0.69 -22.36 7.97
CA PHE A 216 0.72 -22.58 9.42
C PHE A 216 -0.67 -22.35 10.01
N ASP A 217 -1.53 -23.37 9.96
CA ASP A 217 -2.94 -23.24 10.35
C ASP A 217 -3.64 -22.06 9.66
N ASP A 218 -3.91 -20.97 10.38
CA ASP A 218 -4.52 -19.74 9.88
C ASP A 218 -3.53 -18.67 9.42
N GLU A 219 -2.23 -18.93 9.50
CA GLU A 219 -1.19 -17.93 9.22
C GLU A 219 -0.20 -18.41 8.16
N LEU A 220 0.44 -17.46 7.47
CA LEU A 220 1.37 -17.78 6.37
C LEU A 220 2.83 -17.67 6.78
N VAL A 221 3.13 -16.98 7.89
CA VAL A 221 4.50 -16.60 8.25
C VAL A 221 4.80 -16.80 9.72
N CYS A 222 6.00 -17.30 10.00
CA CYS A 222 6.65 -17.22 11.30
C CYS A 222 7.95 -16.40 11.21
N LEU A 223 8.21 -15.59 12.23
CA LEU A 223 9.50 -14.93 12.45
C LEU A 223 10.17 -15.57 13.66
N ASN A 224 11.33 -16.19 13.45
CA ASN A 224 12.07 -16.93 14.49
C ASN A 224 11.19 -17.95 15.23
N GLY A 225 10.37 -18.71 14.49
CA GLY A 225 9.44 -19.70 15.04
C GLY A 225 8.21 -19.12 15.74
N LYS A 226 7.98 -17.81 15.70
CA LYS A 226 6.77 -17.17 16.24
C LYS A 226 5.88 -16.70 15.11
N VAL A 227 4.60 -17.06 15.17
CA VAL A 227 3.58 -16.61 14.23
C VAL A 227 3.59 -15.09 14.11
N ASP A 228 3.60 -14.62 12.87
CA ASP A 228 3.39 -13.22 12.52
C ASP A 228 2.03 -13.06 11.84
N ARG A 229 1.12 -12.35 12.51
CA ARG A 229 -0.26 -12.13 12.03
C ARG A 229 -0.40 -10.99 11.02
N GLY A 230 0.72 -10.40 10.62
CA GLY A 230 0.70 -9.31 9.65
C GLY A 230 0.59 -9.86 8.24
N TRP A 231 0.03 -9.06 7.33
CA TRP A 231 0.06 -9.40 5.91
C TRP A 231 1.50 -9.52 5.42
N ILE A 232 1.87 -10.68 4.86
CA ILE A 232 3.24 -10.98 4.39
C ILE A 232 3.70 -9.99 3.33
N GLY A 233 2.79 -9.48 2.49
CA GLY A 233 3.15 -8.62 1.38
C GLY A 233 3.75 -7.28 1.77
N ARG A 234 3.66 -6.88 3.06
CA ARG A 234 4.30 -5.64 3.55
C ARG A 234 5.81 -5.66 3.39
N TRP A 235 6.40 -6.85 3.24
CA TRP A 235 7.83 -7.03 3.02
C TRP A 235 8.23 -7.11 1.55
N PHE A 236 7.29 -7.00 0.61
CA PHE A 236 7.60 -7.09 -0.81
C PHE A 236 8.21 -5.77 -1.28
N THR A 237 9.51 -5.79 -1.58
CA THR A 237 10.24 -4.60 -2.06
C THR A 237 10.26 -4.52 -3.59
N ARG A 238 9.95 -5.64 -4.26
CA ARG A 238 9.84 -5.76 -5.72
C ARG A 238 8.58 -6.51 -6.13
N TRP A 239 8.08 -6.20 -7.31
CA TRP A 239 7.01 -6.88 -8.02
C TRP A 239 7.25 -8.39 -8.09
N SER A 240 8.49 -8.84 -8.28
CA SER A 240 8.81 -10.28 -8.38
C SER A 240 8.36 -11.09 -7.16
N ALA A 241 8.36 -10.50 -5.95
CA ALA A 241 7.82 -11.15 -4.76
C ALA A 241 6.30 -11.20 -4.80
N LEU A 242 5.65 -10.10 -5.16
CA LEU A 242 4.19 -10.06 -5.34
C LEU A 242 3.73 -11.10 -6.37
N ALA A 243 4.47 -11.26 -7.45
CA ALA A 243 4.29 -12.28 -8.47
C ALA A 243 4.32 -13.70 -7.94
N ALA A 244 5.41 -14.02 -7.24
CA ALA A 244 5.67 -15.35 -6.73
C ALA A 244 4.65 -15.68 -5.63
N TYR A 245 4.24 -14.67 -4.86
CA TYR A 245 3.17 -14.77 -3.90
C TYR A 245 1.83 -15.07 -4.57
N ARG A 246 1.43 -14.29 -5.59
CA ARG A 246 0.21 -14.54 -6.38
C ARG A 246 0.21 -15.94 -7.00
N ALA A 247 1.35 -16.37 -7.53
CA ALA A 247 1.52 -17.72 -8.06
C ALA A 247 1.37 -18.80 -6.98
N TRP A 248 1.86 -18.56 -5.75
CA TRP A 248 1.72 -19.49 -4.64
C TRP A 248 0.29 -19.54 -4.09
N VAL A 249 -0.33 -18.38 -3.79
CA VAL A 249 -1.70 -18.33 -3.25
C VAL A 249 -2.75 -18.84 -4.22
N CYS A 250 -2.47 -18.92 -5.53
CA CYS A 250 -3.40 -19.55 -6.47
C CYS A 250 -3.61 -21.07 -6.25
N HIS A 251 -2.85 -21.68 -5.33
CA HIS A 251 -2.95 -23.11 -4.99
C HIS A 251 -3.86 -23.41 -3.81
N PHE A 252 -4.12 -22.44 -2.93
CA PHE A 252 -4.84 -22.64 -1.68
C PHE A 252 -5.81 -21.49 -1.41
N SER A 253 -6.76 -21.69 -0.51
CA SER A 253 -7.65 -20.64 -0.04
C SER A 253 -8.04 -20.91 1.40
N ARG A 254 -8.72 -19.96 2.04
CA ARG A 254 -9.44 -20.23 3.29
C ARG A 254 -10.84 -20.74 2.96
N PRO A 255 -11.40 -21.70 3.73
CA PRO A 255 -12.74 -22.24 3.49
C PRO A 255 -13.81 -21.18 3.28
N PHE A 256 -13.83 -20.12 4.09
CA PHE A 256 -14.83 -19.04 3.95
C PHE A 256 -14.70 -18.25 2.63
N GLY A 257 -13.49 -18.20 2.05
CA GLY A 257 -13.22 -17.49 0.79
C GLY A 257 -13.69 -18.25 -0.45
N LEU A 258 -14.09 -19.52 -0.31
CA LEU A 258 -14.65 -20.32 -1.41
C LEU A 258 -16.16 -20.04 -1.62
N GLY A 259 -16.76 -19.19 -0.77
CA GLY A 259 -18.19 -18.87 -0.80
C GLY A 259 -19.07 -20.03 -0.31
N PHE A 260 -20.35 -19.73 -0.07
CA PHE A 260 -21.40 -20.75 0.15
C PHE A 260 -21.71 -21.55 -1.13
N ASP A 261 -20.78 -21.66 -2.09
CA ASP A 261 -20.98 -22.48 -3.28
C ASP A 261 -21.00 -23.95 -2.82
N VAL A 262 -22.23 -24.46 -2.68
CA VAL A 262 -22.63 -25.75 -2.09
C VAL A 262 -21.91 -26.95 -2.74
N ARG A 263 -21.19 -26.72 -3.84
CA ARG A 263 -20.39 -27.68 -4.60
C ARG A 263 -19.08 -28.12 -3.92
N TYR A 264 -18.63 -27.43 -2.86
CA TYR A 264 -17.45 -27.81 -2.08
C TYR A 264 -17.80 -28.43 -0.71
N VAL A 265 -19.07 -28.81 -0.50
CA VAL A 265 -19.58 -29.22 0.82
C VAL A 265 -19.45 -30.73 1.03
N ARG A 266 -18.22 -31.14 1.33
CA ARG A 266 -17.89 -31.94 2.53
C ARG A 266 -16.38 -31.91 2.65
N LEU A 267 -15.88 -30.82 3.24
CA LEU A 267 -14.56 -30.90 3.85
C LEU A 267 -14.67 -31.91 5.00
N ASP A 268 -13.61 -32.63 5.30
CA ASP A 268 -13.32 -33.09 6.67
C ASP A 268 -13.04 -31.85 7.57
N ILE A 269 -13.91 -30.82 7.47
CA ILE A 269 -13.85 -29.51 8.15
C ILE A 269 -14.00 -29.69 9.66
N GLU A 270 -14.50 -30.84 10.13
CA GLU A 270 -14.59 -31.09 11.57
C GLU A 270 -13.21 -31.02 12.24
N GLU A 271 -12.11 -31.24 11.49
CA GLU A 271 -10.73 -31.08 12.00
C GLU A 271 -10.06 -29.75 11.60
N ALA A 272 -10.42 -29.13 10.48
CA ALA A 272 -9.79 -27.90 9.99
C ALA A 272 -10.61 -26.65 10.41
N GLY A 273 -10.00 -25.78 11.21
CA GLY A 273 -10.65 -24.53 11.64
C GLY A 273 -11.08 -23.65 10.46
N GLN A 274 -12.12 -22.83 10.64
CA GLN A 274 -12.67 -21.97 9.57
C GLN A 274 -11.63 -21.02 8.93
N ASN A 275 -10.56 -20.69 9.66
CA ASN A 275 -9.49 -19.82 9.20
C ASN A 275 -8.29 -20.56 8.61
N SER A 276 -8.27 -21.90 8.66
CA SER A 276 -7.14 -22.68 8.16
C SER A 276 -7.03 -22.60 6.64
N PHE A 277 -5.82 -22.69 6.10
CA PHE A 277 -5.62 -22.78 4.66
C PHE A 277 -5.84 -24.21 4.14
N VAL A 278 -6.60 -24.34 3.06
CA VAL A 278 -6.87 -25.62 2.39
C VAL A 278 -6.37 -25.59 0.95
N LEU A 279 -5.84 -26.71 0.47
CA LEU A 279 -5.43 -26.84 -0.92
C LEU A 279 -6.66 -26.95 -1.82
N LEU A 280 -6.66 -26.22 -2.95
CA LEU A 280 -7.76 -26.26 -3.90
C LEU A 280 -7.82 -27.60 -4.63
N PRO A 281 -9.02 -28.12 -5.00
CA PRO A 281 -9.17 -29.51 -5.42
C PRO A 281 -8.48 -29.89 -6.74
N GLU A 282 -8.19 -28.90 -7.59
CA GLU A 282 -7.51 -29.10 -8.89
C GLU A 282 -6.00 -28.85 -8.82
N LYS A 283 -5.49 -28.47 -7.64
CA LYS A 283 -4.10 -28.08 -7.45
C LYS A 283 -3.35 -29.24 -6.81
N SER A 284 -2.15 -29.52 -7.31
CA SER A 284 -1.30 -30.56 -6.73
C SER A 284 -0.50 -29.99 -5.55
N LEU A 285 -0.34 -30.80 -4.51
CA LEU A 285 0.47 -30.45 -3.34
C LEU A 285 1.92 -30.15 -3.74
N ALA A 286 2.48 -30.94 -4.66
CA ALA A 286 3.82 -30.73 -5.18
C ALA A 286 3.99 -29.38 -5.89
N ALA A 287 3.00 -28.96 -6.69
CA ALA A 287 3.06 -27.65 -7.35
C ALA A 287 2.92 -26.50 -6.34
N CYS A 288 2.06 -26.65 -5.32
CA CYS A 288 1.95 -25.68 -4.23
C CYS A 288 3.29 -25.48 -3.50
N HIS A 289 3.95 -26.58 -3.12
CA HIS A 289 5.27 -26.52 -2.50
C HIS A 289 6.33 -25.91 -3.41
N THR A 290 6.33 -26.27 -4.69
CA THR A 290 7.28 -25.70 -5.66
C THR A 290 7.11 -24.18 -5.77
N ALA A 291 5.85 -23.69 -5.81
CA ALA A 291 5.56 -22.27 -5.84
C ALA A 291 5.97 -21.56 -4.53
N GLY A 292 5.76 -22.19 -3.38
CA GLY A 292 6.19 -21.66 -2.08
C GLY A 292 7.71 -21.59 -1.92
N GLU A 293 8.43 -22.62 -2.40
CA GLU A 293 9.90 -22.63 -2.46
C GLU A 293 10.43 -21.53 -3.38
N HIS A 294 9.76 -21.31 -4.52
CA HIS A 294 10.10 -20.22 -5.42
C HIS A 294 9.88 -18.85 -4.76
N LEU A 295 8.76 -18.62 -4.07
CA LEU A 295 8.52 -17.40 -3.31
C LEU A 295 9.60 -17.16 -2.26
N ALA A 296 9.96 -18.18 -1.47
CA ALA A 296 11.02 -18.06 -0.47
C ALA A 296 12.37 -17.68 -1.09
N ALA A 297 12.72 -18.29 -2.24
CA ALA A 297 13.95 -17.95 -2.96
C ALA A 297 13.93 -16.51 -3.51
N VAL A 298 12.80 -16.05 -4.03
CA VAL A 298 12.64 -14.66 -4.51
C VAL A 298 12.77 -13.66 -3.36
N LEU A 299 12.15 -13.93 -2.21
CA LEU A 299 12.25 -13.07 -1.03
C LEU A 299 13.66 -13.05 -0.46
N GLN A 300 14.36 -14.19 -0.42
CA GLN A 300 15.78 -14.22 -0.03
C GLN A 300 16.60 -13.31 -0.93
N ALA A 301 16.44 -13.41 -2.25
CA ALA A 301 17.18 -12.58 -3.20
C ALA A 301 16.89 -11.07 -3.03
N GLN A 302 15.65 -10.70 -2.67
CA GLN A 302 15.30 -9.30 -2.37
C GLN A 302 15.90 -8.83 -1.05
N PHE A 303 15.96 -9.68 -0.03
CA PHE A 303 16.52 -9.33 1.27
C PHE A 303 18.04 -9.19 1.24
N ASP A 304 18.69 -9.93 0.34
CA ASP A 304 20.12 -9.82 0.03
C ASP A 304 20.47 -8.58 -0.82
N GLU A 305 19.47 -7.85 -1.34
CA GLU A 305 19.67 -6.64 -2.14
C GLU A 305 20.04 -5.43 -1.27
N GLY A 306 21.27 -4.92 -1.43
CA GLY A 306 21.75 -3.73 -0.72
C GLY A 306 21.67 -3.90 0.80
N ASP A 307 21.09 -2.91 1.49
CA ASP A 307 20.87 -2.92 2.94
C ASP A 307 19.42 -3.26 3.32
N THR A 308 18.67 -3.94 2.44
CA THR A 308 17.23 -4.19 2.62
C THR A 308 16.92 -4.96 3.90
N ALA A 309 17.54 -6.12 4.11
CA ALA A 309 17.36 -6.93 5.31
C ALA A 309 18.62 -7.79 5.59
N PRO A 310 19.74 -7.16 5.99
CA PRO A 310 21.04 -7.82 6.06
C PRO A 310 21.05 -8.99 7.05
N GLY A 311 21.49 -10.16 6.60
CA GLY A 311 21.60 -11.35 7.43
C GLY A 311 20.26 -11.99 7.82
N VAL A 312 19.19 -11.68 7.08
CA VAL A 312 17.91 -12.41 7.19
C VAL A 312 17.96 -13.66 6.34
N THR A 313 17.39 -14.75 6.86
CA THR A 313 17.23 -16.00 6.13
C THR A 313 15.75 -16.25 5.87
N VAL A 314 15.39 -16.62 4.64
CA VAL A 314 14.04 -16.97 4.24
C VAL A 314 13.98 -18.47 3.94
N ARG A 315 12.99 -19.16 4.50
CA ARG A 315 12.78 -20.59 4.28
C ARG A 315 11.32 -20.89 4.01
N TYR A 316 11.06 -21.74 3.03
CA TYR A 316 9.77 -22.40 2.88
C TYR A 316 9.72 -23.70 3.71
N VAL A 317 8.67 -23.89 4.50
CA VAL A 317 8.45 -25.10 5.29
C VAL A 317 7.33 -25.90 4.65
N ARG A 318 7.64 -27.08 4.10
CA ARG A 318 6.63 -27.99 3.54
C ARG A 318 5.72 -28.50 4.66
N CYS A 319 4.43 -28.50 4.40
CA CYS A 319 3.37 -29.03 5.26
C CYS A 319 2.38 -29.85 4.44
N ILE A 320 1.51 -30.62 5.08
CA ILE A 320 0.40 -31.30 4.39
C ILE A 320 -0.87 -30.57 4.80
N PRO A 321 -1.33 -29.56 4.03
CA PRO A 321 -2.57 -28.87 4.34
C PRO A 321 -3.76 -29.81 4.09
N PRO A 322 -4.91 -29.59 4.75
CA PRO A 322 -6.15 -30.22 4.39
C PRO A 322 -6.50 -29.94 2.92
N MET A 323 -7.14 -30.91 2.27
CA MET A 323 -7.59 -30.80 0.88
C MET A 323 -9.05 -30.34 0.86
N ALA A 324 -9.39 -29.37 0.00
CA ALA A 324 -10.80 -29.13 -0.31
C ALA A 324 -11.35 -30.32 -1.11
N GLY A 325 -12.43 -30.92 -0.61
CA GLY A 325 -13.11 -32.02 -1.29
C GLY A 325 -13.91 -31.54 -2.50
N LYS A 326 -13.94 -32.34 -3.57
CA LYS A 326 -14.94 -32.26 -4.64
C LYS A 326 -15.79 -33.52 -4.58
N GLU A 327 -17.07 -33.40 -4.20
CA GLU A 327 -18.04 -34.46 -4.51
C GLU A 327 -19.32 -33.91 -5.15
N ASN A 328 -19.64 -34.53 -6.30
CA ASN A 328 -20.92 -34.62 -7.02
C ASN A 328 -21.56 -33.33 -7.57
N LEU A 329 -20.94 -32.78 -8.62
CA LEU A 329 -21.71 -32.28 -9.77
C LEU A 329 -22.14 -33.50 -10.60
N ALA A 330 -23.25 -34.13 -10.21
CA ALA A 330 -24.02 -35.02 -11.08
C ALA A 330 -25.16 -34.22 -11.73
#